data_AF-A0A7E6DHE0-F1
#
_entry.id   AF-A0A7E6DHE0-F1
#
_cell.length_a   1.000
_cell.length_b   1.000
_cell.length_c   1.000
_cell.angle_alpha   90.00
_cell.angle_beta   90.00
_cell.angle_gamma   90.00
#
_symmetry.space_group_name_H-M   'P 1'
#
loop_
_entity.id
_entity.type
_entity.pdbx_description
1 polymer ?
#
loop_
_entity_poly.entity_id
_entity_poly.type
_entity_poly.pdbx_seq_one_letter_code
_entity_poly.pdbx_strand_id
1 'polypeptide(L)'
;MIVNNCCIQLVQTPYQFDVLVLPYLYGNIIDNLAAGLVEGAGVAPEESCSVEYAIFEMVAQDPFTQAVGRNIGKLTAILLSVSKMLRHLNLEYHSSMTAGAVKKVIKVDKMQRT
;
A
#
# COMPACT_ATOMS: atom_id res chain seq x y z
N MET A 1 -9.87 -3.77 20.74
CA MET A 1 -10.70 -4.67 19.91
C MET A 1 -9.94 -5.97 19.70
N ILE A 2 -10.61 -7.12 19.72
CA ILE A 2 -9.97 -8.44 19.49
C ILE A 2 -9.76 -8.64 17.99
N VAL A 3 -8.62 -9.24 17.58
CA VAL A 3 -8.23 -9.37 16.16
C VAL A 3 -9.30 -10.00 15.27
N ASN A 4 -10.02 -11.02 15.74
CA ASN A 4 -11.12 -11.63 14.99
C ASN A 4 -12.25 -10.63 14.70
N ASN A 5 -12.67 -9.86 15.72
CA ASN A 5 -13.67 -8.81 15.53
C ASN A 5 -13.13 -7.67 14.65
N CYS A 6 -11.83 -7.34 14.77
CA CYS A 6 -11.16 -6.39 13.89
C CYS A 6 -11.34 -6.78 12.42
N CYS A 7 -11.04 -8.03 12.06
CA CYS A 7 -11.17 -8.52 10.69
C CYS A 7 -12.60 -8.38 10.16
N ILE A 8 -13.61 -8.76 10.95
CA ILE A 8 -15.03 -8.63 10.57
C ILE A 8 -15.39 -7.17 10.33
N GLN A 9 -15.01 -6.30 11.27
CA GLN A 9 -15.29 -4.87 11.22
C GLN A 9 -14.56 -4.16 10.07
N LEU A 10 -13.35 -4.60 9.72
CA LEU A 10 -12.56 -4.04 8.62
C LEU A 10 -13.23 -4.30 7.26
N VAL A 11 -13.88 -5.46 7.11
CA VAL A 11 -14.65 -5.77 5.89
C VAL A 11 -16.02 -5.09 5.88
N GLN A 12 -16.73 -5.06 7.01
CA GLN A 12 -18.08 -4.51 7.09
C GLN A 12 -18.12 -2.98 7.08
N THR A 13 -17.24 -2.33 7.84
CA THR A 13 -17.23 -0.88 8.01
C THR A 13 -15.80 -0.40 8.26
N PRO A 14 -14.93 -0.38 7.22
CA PRO A 14 -13.52 0.00 7.35
C PRO A 14 -13.32 1.44 7.83
N TYR A 15 -14.25 2.35 7.49
CA TYR A 15 -14.18 3.78 7.80
C TYR A 15 -14.25 4.12 9.29
N GLN A 16 -14.55 3.14 10.16
CA GLN A 16 -14.49 3.35 11.61
C GLN A 16 -13.05 3.37 12.16
N PHE A 17 -12.08 2.93 11.36
CA PHE A 17 -10.67 2.88 11.73
C PHE A 17 -9.90 4.04 11.14
N ASP A 18 -8.93 4.54 11.92
CA ASP A 18 -7.98 5.57 11.48
C ASP A 18 -6.55 4.98 11.50
N VAL A 19 -6.05 4.61 12.69
CA VAL A 19 -4.74 3.96 12.87
C VAL A 19 -4.89 2.66 13.67
N LEU A 20 -4.29 1.58 13.19
CA LEU A 20 -4.23 0.27 13.86
C LEU A 20 -2.80 -0.04 14.29
N VAL A 21 -2.60 -0.38 15.57
CA VAL A 21 -1.32 -0.84 16.10
C VAL A 21 -1.46 -2.31 16.49
N LEU A 22 -0.63 -3.16 15.89
CA LEU A 22 -0.76 -4.60 15.94
C LEU A 22 0.60 -5.28 16.15
N PRO A 23 0.67 -6.39 16.90
CA PRO A 23 1.82 -7.31 16.85
C PRO A 23 2.08 -7.83 15.44
N TYR A 24 3.34 -8.16 15.13
CA TYR A 24 3.80 -8.54 13.79
C TYR A 24 2.87 -9.49 13.02
N LEU A 25 2.45 -10.61 13.65
CA LEU A 25 1.58 -11.59 13.00
C LEU A 25 0.20 -11.01 12.63
N TYR A 26 -0.40 -10.23 13.53
CA TYR A 26 -1.71 -9.64 13.29
C TYR A 26 -1.64 -8.47 12.32
N GLY A 27 -0.52 -7.72 12.31
CA GLY A 27 -0.23 -6.71 11.30
C GLY A 27 -0.27 -7.33 9.91
N ASN A 28 0.50 -8.39 9.67
CA ASN A 28 0.57 -9.06 8.37
C ASN A 28 -0.80 -9.59 7.88
N ILE A 29 -1.63 -10.14 8.78
CA ILE A 29 -3.00 -10.58 8.42
C ILE A 29 -3.86 -9.38 8.00
N ILE A 30 -3.82 -8.30 8.77
CA ILE A 30 -4.62 -7.10 8.49
C ILE A 30 -4.11 -6.36 7.25
N ASP A 31 -2.81 -6.34 6.99
CA ASP A 31 -2.22 -5.70 5.81
C ASP A 31 -2.69 -6.37 4.53
N ASN A 32 -2.70 -7.71 4.48
CA ASN A 32 -3.24 -8.46 3.35
C ASN A 32 -4.76 -8.27 3.18
N LEU A 33 -5.51 -8.26 4.29
CA LEU A 33 -6.96 -8.02 4.27
C LEU A 33 -7.28 -6.61 3.74
N ALA A 34 -6.58 -5.59 4.25
CA ALA A 34 -6.73 -4.20 3.85
C ALA A 34 -6.30 -3.99 2.40
N ALA A 35 -5.19 -4.60 1.97
CA ALA A 35 -4.77 -4.57 0.57
C ALA A 35 -5.85 -5.15 -0.36
N GLY A 36 -6.54 -6.22 0.05
CA GLY A 36 -7.67 -6.79 -0.68
C GLY A 36 -8.86 -5.82 -0.84
N LEU A 37 -9.09 -4.92 0.13
CA LEU A 37 -10.19 -3.95 0.07
C LEU A 37 -9.94 -2.79 -0.92
N VAL A 38 -8.68 -2.42 -1.16
CA VAL A 38 -8.30 -1.21 -1.93
C VAL A 38 -7.77 -1.54 -3.34
N GLU A 39 -8.31 -2.58 -3.98
CA GLU A 39 -7.93 -3.11 -5.32
C GLU A 39 -6.64 -3.96 -5.38
N GLY A 40 -6.17 -4.49 -4.24
CA GLY A 40 -5.12 -5.52 -4.16
C GLY A 40 -3.72 -4.98 -3.81
N ALA A 41 -2.83 -5.90 -3.41
CA ALA A 41 -1.46 -5.62 -2.95
C ALA A 41 -0.57 -4.86 -3.95
N GLY A 42 -1.00 -4.69 -5.20
CA GLY A 42 -0.26 -3.94 -6.23
C GLY A 42 -0.25 -2.43 -6.03
N VAL A 43 -1.04 -1.85 -5.13
CA VAL A 43 -1.17 -0.37 -5.01
C VAL A 43 -0.73 0.14 -3.62
N ALA A 44 -0.57 -0.73 -2.63
CA ALA A 44 -0.25 -0.35 -1.26
C ALA A 44 1.27 -0.25 -1.03
N PRO A 45 1.81 0.94 -0.69
CA PRO A 45 3.20 1.11 -0.28
C PRO A 45 3.41 0.71 1.19
N GLU A 46 4.50 0.01 1.48
CA GLU A 46 4.92 -0.41 2.82
C GLU A 46 6.19 0.34 3.26
N GLU A 47 6.29 0.63 4.55
CA GLU A 47 7.47 1.25 5.15
C GLU A 47 7.81 0.56 6.48
N SER A 48 9.05 0.09 6.59
CA SER A 48 9.60 -0.55 7.78
C SER A 48 10.68 0.36 8.36
N CYS A 49 10.44 0.91 9.55
CA CYS A 49 11.37 1.84 10.20
C CYS A 49 11.99 1.23 11.46
N SER A 50 13.27 1.51 11.66
CA SER A 50 14.06 1.27 12.87
C SER A 50 14.68 2.60 13.33
N VAL A 51 15.41 2.59 14.43
CA VAL A 51 16.04 3.80 14.99
C VAL A 51 17.01 4.47 14.03
N GLU A 52 17.73 3.66 13.23
CA GLU A 52 18.80 4.14 12.34
C GLU A 52 18.48 3.95 10.85
N TYR A 53 17.48 3.14 10.51
CA TYR A 53 17.22 2.70 9.15
C TYR A 53 15.74 2.79 8.82
N ALA A 54 15.42 3.16 7.58
CA ALA A 54 14.08 3.09 7.02
C ALA A 54 14.13 2.34 5.68
N ILE A 55 13.29 1.31 5.56
CA ILE A 55 13.15 0.46 4.38
C ILE A 55 11.78 0.74 3.77
N PHE A 56 11.75 0.97 2.46
CA PHE A 56 10.52 1.28 1.72
C PHE A 56 10.29 0.19 0.67
N GLU A 57 9.21 -0.57 0.85
CA GLU A 57 8.88 -1.74 0.04
C GLU A 57 7.41 -1.70 -0.38
N MET A 58 6.94 -2.71 -1.10
CA MET A 58 5.51 -2.91 -1.36
C MET A 58 4.99 -3.99 -0.43
N VAL A 59 3.71 -3.96 -0.10
CA VAL A 59 3.07 -5.03 0.69
C VAL A 59 3.38 -6.39 0.03
N ALA A 60 3.94 -7.29 0.83
CA ALA A 60 4.38 -8.60 0.37
C ALA A 60 3.25 -9.31 -0.41
N GLN A 61 3.52 -9.65 -1.67
CA GLN A 61 2.62 -10.49 -2.45
C GLN A 61 2.84 -11.95 -2.07
N ASP A 62 1.74 -12.67 -1.89
CA ASP A 62 1.75 -14.13 -1.88
C ASP A 62 2.44 -14.63 -3.17
N PRO A 63 3.37 -15.60 -3.09
CA PRO A 63 4.03 -16.19 -4.27
C PRO A 63 3.06 -16.79 -5.30
N PHE A 64 1.78 -16.92 -4.95
CA PHE A 64 0.71 -17.48 -5.77
C PHE A 64 0.08 -16.51 -6.78
N THR A 65 0.49 -15.23 -6.82
CA THR A 65 -0.10 -14.26 -7.75
C THR A 65 0.36 -14.55 -9.19
N GLN A 66 -0.44 -15.33 -9.92
CA GLN A 66 -0.32 -15.68 -11.35
C GLN A 66 -0.41 -14.46 -12.30
N ALA A 67 0.38 -13.42 -12.07
CA ALA A 67 0.49 -12.24 -12.93
C ALA A 67 1.78 -12.31 -13.77
N VAL A 68 2.06 -13.47 -14.37
CA VAL A 68 3.08 -13.61 -15.41
C VAL A 68 2.52 -12.95 -16.68
N GLY A 69 2.88 -11.68 -16.92
CA GLY A 69 2.67 -11.04 -18.22
C GLY A 69 2.16 -9.60 -18.21
N ARG A 70 1.69 -9.04 -17.08
CA ARG A 70 1.32 -7.61 -16.98
C ARG A 70 1.75 -7.01 -15.64
N ASN A 71 2.98 -6.50 -15.59
CA ASN A 71 3.67 -5.98 -14.40
C ASN A 71 3.21 -4.56 -13.96
N ILE A 72 1.96 -4.16 -14.30
CA ILE A 72 1.50 -2.76 -14.15
C ILE A 72 1.13 -2.45 -12.69
N GLY A 73 0.53 -3.41 -11.97
CA GLY A 73 0.18 -3.26 -10.56
C GLY A 73 1.44 -3.01 -9.72
N LYS A 74 2.37 -3.97 -9.72
CA LYS A 74 3.62 -3.93 -8.93
C LYS A 74 4.43 -2.63 -9.08
N LEU A 75 4.48 -2.05 -10.29
CA LEU A 75 5.19 -0.79 -10.52
C LEU A 75 4.56 0.39 -9.77
N THR A 76 3.24 0.40 -9.61
CA THR A 76 2.51 1.48 -8.94
C THR A 76 2.85 1.53 -7.45
N ALA A 77 2.77 0.40 -6.74
CA ALA A 77 3.16 0.33 -5.33
C ALA A 77 4.60 0.79 -5.11
N ILE A 78 5.55 0.30 -5.92
CA ILE A 78 6.96 0.66 -5.80
C ILE A 78 7.18 2.17 -6.00
N LEU A 79 6.56 2.78 -7.01
CA LEU A 79 6.71 4.23 -7.24
C LEU A 79 6.13 5.07 -6.10
N LEU A 80 5.04 4.61 -5.47
CA LEU A 80 4.49 5.24 -4.28
C LEU A 80 5.41 5.06 -3.06
N SER A 81 6.04 3.90 -2.89
CA SER A 81 7.05 3.67 -1.85
C SER A 81 8.29 4.55 -2.05
N VAL A 82 8.75 4.72 -3.30
CA VAL A 82 9.83 5.66 -3.64
C VAL A 82 9.43 7.10 -3.30
N SER A 83 8.20 7.52 -3.55
CA SER A 83 7.72 8.83 -3.14
C SER A 83 7.77 9.01 -1.61
N LYS A 84 7.39 7.98 -0.82
CA LYS A 84 7.56 8.00 0.65
C LYS A 84 9.02 8.08 1.07
N MET A 85 9.90 7.33 0.41
CA MET A 85 11.35 7.39 0.66
C MET A 85 11.92 8.79 0.39
N LEU A 86 11.56 9.41 -0.74
CA LEU A 86 11.98 10.78 -1.07
C LEU A 86 11.53 11.77 0.01
N ARG A 87 10.32 11.59 0.55
CA ARG A 87 9.82 12.39 1.68
C ARG A 87 10.66 12.18 2.94
N HIS A 88 11.02 10.93 3.24
CA HIS A 88 11.90 10.61 4.37
C HIS A 88 13.30 11.24 4.24
N LEU A 89 13.77 11.46 3.00
CA LEU A 89 15.03 12.16 2.71
C LEU A 89 14.91 13.69 2.67
N ASN A 90 13.76 14.27 3.07
CA ASN A 90 13.43 15.70 2.97
C ASN A 90 13.42 16.24 1.52
N LEU A 91 13.19 15.38 0.53
CA LEU A 91 13.07 15.75 -0.89
C LEU A 91 11.59 15.94 -1.27
N GLU A 92 10.92 16.85 -0.57
CA GLU A 92 9.46 17.05 -0.61
C GLU A 92 8.91 17.35 -2.01
N TYR A 93 9.66 18.16 -2.79
CA TYR A 93 9.31 18.50 -4.16
C TYR A 93 9.24 17.26 -5.06
N HIS A 94 10.29 16.42 -5.02
CA HIS A 94 10.37 15.21 -5.82
C HIS A 94 9.37 14.16 -5.36
N SER A 95 9.15 14.04 -4.05
CA SER A 95 8.12 13.16 -3.49
C SER A 95 6.73 13.51 -4.01
N SER A 96 6.34 14.79 -3.91
CA SER A 96 5.03 15.28 -4.32
C SER A 96 4.82 15.21 -5.83
N MET A 97 5.85 15.53 -6.62
CA MET A 97 5.83 15.41 -8.08
C MET A 97 5.60 13.95 -8.51
N THR A 98 6.32 13.00 -7.91
CA THR A 98 6.24 11.57 -8.26
C THR A 98 4.87 11.01 -7.88
N ALA A 99 4.40 11.24 -6.65
CA ALA A 99 3.08 10.78 -6.21
C ALA A 99 1.95 11.42 -7.04
N GLY A 100 2.06 12.72 -7.36
CA GLY A 100 1.09 13.42 -8.20
C GLY A 100 1.01 12.86 -9.61
N ALA A 101 2.16 12.58 -10.23
CA ALA A 101 2.23 11.97 -11.55
C ALA A 101 1.60 10.57 -11.59
N VAL A 102 1.95 9.70 -10.63
CA VAL A 102 1.39 8.34 -10.52
C VAL A 102 -0.14 8.39 -10.36
N LYS A 103 -0.65 9.21 -9.41
CA LYS A 103 -2.09 9.37 -9.19
C LYS A 103 -2.82 9.89 -10.43
N LYS A 104 -2.20 10.82 -11.17
CA LYS A 104 -2.78 11.38 -12.40
C LYS A 104 -2.90 10.32 -13.49
N VAL A 105 -1.86 9.50 -13.69
CA VAL A 105 -1.87 8.41 -14.70
C VAL A 105 -2.93 7.37 -14.36
N ILE A 106 -3.02 6.93 -13.10
CA ILE A 106 -4.04 5.97 -12.66
C ILE A 106 -5.45 6.52 -12.89
N LYS A 107 -5.67 7.80 -12.56
CA LYS A 107 -6.97 8.45 -12.77
C LYS A 107 -7.35 8.50 -14.25
N VAL A 108 -6.40 8.73 -15.15
CA VAL A 108 -6.62 8.75 -16.60
C VAL A 108 -6.87 7.34 -17.15
N ASP A 109 -6.08 6.33 -16.75
CA ASP A 109 -6.28 4.93 -17.18
C ASP A 109 -7.67 4.41 -16.78
N LYS A 110 -8.16 4.74 -15.57
CA LYS A 110 -9.53 4.40 -15.16
C LYS A 110 -10.61 5.05 -16.04
N MET A 111 -10.42 6.30 -16.48
CA MET A 111 -11.37 6.98 -17.38
C MET A 111 -11.36 6.42 -18.81
N GLN A 112 -10.29 5.78 -19.27
CA GLN A 112 -10.23 5.17 -20.60
C GLN A 112 -10.81 3.74 -20.65
N ARG A 113 -11.05 3.12 -19.50
CA ARG A 113 -11.64 1.77 -19.39
C ARG A 113 -13.13 1.75 -19.03
N THR A 114 -13.74 2.92 -18.86
CA THR A 114 -15.20 3.10 -18.67
C THR A 114 -15.83 3.64 -19.93
#